data_AF-A0A3P1V6W3-F1
#
_entry.id   AF-A0A3P1V6W3-F1
#
_cell.length_a   1.000
_cell.length_b   1.000
_cell.length_c   1.000
_cell.angle_alpha   90.00
_cell.angle_beta   90.00
_cell.angle_gamma   90.00
#
_symmetry.space_group_name_H-M   'P 1'
#
loop_
_entity.id
_entity.type
_entity.pdbx_description
1 polymer ?
#
loop_
_entity_poly.entity_id
_entity_poly.type
_entity_poly.pdbx_seq_one_letter_code
_entity_poly.pdbx_strand_id
1 'polypeptide(L)'
;MTLTYNFRYSRFIPGGILNILFLGLLWIISIFISMLVLYHIGIGSIFGSKGAIFWDNNSKLALILIFLLPVIFIIIFTIIGSILYRHLIDSKGVLNIFNNYAKLYYKGKEITLEKGNFSILYDRINFGRRGAGNFLHPVAHVYEIKIKNIKYRICESIQEGYELTTFWQRIKGVCPELSLSTAMNALIKLANTKNNEIKNEIFYIGSVQIIINVSTLDVFEDTDYFVDMENALAIKDVPFILCDIYESKDSNHLIGEVGLIDDEKNDKLPSIEELKKRVIVSGIELDEHINNI
;
A
#
# COMPACT_ATOMS: atom_id res chain seq x y z
N MET A 1 -12.13 9.28 -10.68
CA MET A 1 -10.69 9.50 -10.49
C MET A 1 -10.01 8.16 -10.26
N THR A 2 -8.81 7.92 -10.81
CA THR A 2 -8.03 6.69 -10.53
C THR A 2 -6.81 7.07 -9.71
N LEU A 3 -6.65 6.42 -8.55
CA LEU A 3 -5.47 6.58 -7.69
C LEU A 3 -4.55 5.38 -7.90
N THR A 4 -3.32 5.63 -8.34
CA THR A 4 -2.32 4.58 -8.59
C THR A 4 -1.24 4.61 -7.52
N TYR A 5 -1.02 3.46 -6.88
CA TYR A 5 0.02 3.23 -5.89
C TYR A 5 1.03 2.23 -6.44
N ASN A 6 2.27 2.69 -6.62
CA ASN A 6 3.40 1.80 -6.90
C ASN A 6 3.99 1.34 -5.56
N PHE A 7 4.18 0.04 -5.39
CA PHE A 7 4.71 -0.51 -4.14
C PHE A 7 5.76 -1.58 -4.37
N ARG A 8 6.62 -1.79 -3.37
CA ARG A 8 7.59 -2.88 -3.33
C ARG A 8 7.12 -3.98 -2.39
N TYR A 9 7.44 -5.22 -2.73
CA TYR A 9 7.07 -6.38 -1.93
C TYR A 9 8.14 -7.48 -2.02
N SER A 10 8.20 -8.31 -0.99
CA SER A 10 9.05 -9.51 -0.97
C SER A 10 8.32 -10.69 -1.63
N ARG A 11 8.90 -11.29 -2.69
CA ARG A 11 8.30 -12.45 -3.41
C ARG A 11 8.13 -13.68 -2.52
N PHE A 12 9.04 -13.83 -1.57
CA PHE A 12 9.10 -14.92 -0.61
C PHE A 12 9.05 -14.36 0.81
N ILE A 13 8.60 -15.19 1.75
CA ILE A 13 8.57 -14.81 3.16
C ILE A 13 10.02 -14.65 3.66
N PRO A 14 10.38 -13.48 4.20
CA PRO A 14 11.69 -13.25 4.79
C PRO A 14 11.94 -14.22 5.95
N GLY A 15 13.15 -14.78 6.04
CA GLY A 15 13.46 -15.77 7.07
C GLY A 15 12.81 -17.16 6.88
N GLY A 16 12.15 -17.40 5.73
CA GLY A 16 11.65 -18.72 5.36
C GLY A 16 12.76 -19.68 4.92
N ILE A 17 12.37 -20.92 4.60
CA ILE A 17 13.31 -22.01 4.24
C ILE A 17 14.25 -21.65 3.09
N LEU A 18 13.78 -20.86 2.12
CA LEU A 18 14.59 -20.43 0.98
C LEU A 18 15.78 -19.55 1.41
N ASN A 19 15.59 -18.68 2.41
CA ASN A 19 16.67 -17.86 2.96
C ASN A 19 17.73 -18.75 3.64
N ILE A 20 17.28 -19.77 4.39
CA ILE A 20 18.17 -20.73 5.06
C ILE A 20 18.98 -21.51 4.03
N LEU A 21 18.34 -22.02 2.98
CA LEU A 21 19.02 -22.74 1.90
C LEU A 21 20.02 -21.85 1.15
N PHE A 22 19.64 -20.61 0.87
CA PHE A 22 20.51 -19.64 0.20
C PHE A 22 21.77 -19.33 1.03
N LEU A 23 21.60 -19.05 2.33
CA LEU A 23 22.73 -18.81 3.24
C LEU A 23 23.58 -20.07 3.43
N GLY A 24 22.96 -21.26 3.53
CA GLY A 24 23.67 -22.53 3.63
C GLY A 24 24.58 -22.79 2.43
N LEU A 25 24.11 -22.50 1.21
CA LEU A 25 24.93 -22.59 0.01
C LEU A 25 26.14 -21.65 0.06
N LEU A 26 25.93 -20.42 0.50
CA LEU A 26 27.01 -19.44 0.65
C LEU A 26 28.04 -19.84 1.72
N TRP A 27 27.59 -20.51 2.79
CA TRP A 27 28.51 -21.05 3.81
C TRP A 27 29.38 -22.17 3.25
N ILE A 28 28.83 -23.07 2.43
CA ILE A 28 29.61 -24.12 1.77
C ILE A 28 30.67 -23.49 0.86
N ILE A 29 30.28 -22.49 0.05
CA ILE A 29 31.21 -21.74 -0.81
C ILE A 29 32.29 -21.05 0.04
N SER A 30 31.90 -20.41 1.14
CA SER A 30 32.81 -19.75 2.07
C SER A 30 33.87 -20.70 2.64
N ILE A 31 33.47 -21.89 3.09
CA ILE A 31 34.38 -22.93 3.60
C ILE A 31 35.30 -23.44 2.48
N PHE A 32 34.77 -23.62 1.27
CA PHE A 32 35.59 -24.05 0.14
C PHE A 32 36.66 -23.01 -0.22
N ILE A 33 36.30 -21.73 -0.28
CA ILE A 33 37.25 -20.65 -0.57
C ILE A 33 38.29 -20.53 0.56
N SER A 34 37.87 -20.63 1.83
CA SER A 34 38.83 -20.57 2.94
C SER A 34 39.85 -21.71 2.87
N MET A 35 39.43 -22.93 2.51
CA MET A 35 40.34 -24.05 2.28
C MET A 35 41.30 -23.82 1.10
N LEU A 36 40.81 -23.24 -0.01
CA LEU A 36 41.67 -22.86 -1.14
C LEU A 36 42.75 -21.85 -0.73
N VAL A 37 42.38 -20.83 0.05
CA VAL A 37 43.33 -19.83 0.57
C VAL A 37 44.38 -20.50 1.47
N LEU A 38 43.95 -21.35 2.42
CA LEU A 38 44.86 -22.10 3.30
C LEU A 38 45.84 -22.99 2.52
N TYR A 39 45.35 -23.65 1.46
CA TYR A 39 46.19 -24.44 0.56
C TYR A 39 47.24 -23.58 -0.15
N HIS A 40 46.84 -22.43 -0.71
CA HIS A 40 47.74 -21.57 -1.49
C HIS A 40 48.81 -20.88 -0.63
N ILE A 41 48.52 -20.56 0.63
CA ILE A 41 49.52 -20.00 1.54
C ILE A 41 50.47 -21.06 2.11
N GLY A 42 50.35 -22.33 1.70
CA GLY A 42 51.30 -23.38 2.04
C GLY A 42 51.10 -24.01 3.42
N ILE A 43 49.92 -23.84 4.05
CA ILE A 43 49.54 -24.55 5.29
C ILE A 43 49.25 -26.05 5.03
N GLY A 44 49.21 -26.45 3.75
CA GLY A 44 49.12 -27.84 3.33
C GLY A 44 50.20 -28.79 3.88
N SER A 45 51.25 -28.30 4.58
CA SER A 45 52.18 -29.19 5.31
C SER A 45 51.49 -30.08 6.32
N ILE A 46 50.46 -29.56 6.98
CA ILE A 46 49.72 -30.29 8.02
C ILE A 46 48.93 -31.46 7.40
N PHE A 47 48.67 -31.44 6.09
CA PHE A 47 48.00 -32.50 5.33
C PHE A 47 48.96 -33.35 4.47
N GLY A 48 50.28 -33.27 4.70
CA GLY A 48 51.27 -34.17 4.10
C GLY A 48 51.97 -33.67 2.83
N SER A 49 51.86 -32.39 2.47
CA SER A 49 52.72 -31.78 1.44
C SER A 49 53.97 -31.13 2.06
N LYS A 50 55.02 -30.83 1.28
CA LYS A 50 56.11 -29.96 1.79
C LYS A 50 55.55 -28.56 1.97
N GLY A 51 55.02 -28.25 3.15
CA GLY A 51 54.57 -26.89 3.45
C GLY A 51 55.75 -25.95 3.61
N ALA A 52 55.43 -24.65 3.64
CA ALA A 52 56.46 -23.63 3.79
C ALA A 52 57.13 -23.75 5.17
N ILE A 53 58.47 -23.71 5.19
CA ILE A 53 59.33 -23.71 6.40
C ILE A 53 58.83 -22.71 7.45
N PHE A 54 58.24 -21.60 7.00
CA PHE A 54 57.61 -20.61 7.86
C PHE A 54 56.54 -21.19 8.78
N TRP A 55 55.63 -22.03 8.27
CA TRP A 55 54.51 -22.58 9.05
C TRP A 55 54.96 -23.67 10.02
N ASP A 56 55.99 -24.43 9.66
CA ASP A 56 56.59 -25.43 10.56
C ASP A 56 57.18 -24.74 11.80
N ASN A 57 57.84 -23.60 11.61
CA ASN A 57 58.37 -22.77 12.69
C ASN A 57 57.29 -22.00 13.47
N ASN A 58 56.08 -21.89 12.92
CA ASN A 58 54.96 -21.11 13.47
C ASN A 58 53.67 -21.93 13.57
N SER A 59 53.78 -23.21 13.96
CA SER A 59 52.67 -24.17 13.96
C SER A 59 51.44 -23.73 14.75
N LYS A 60 51.63 -23.01 15.86
CA LYS A 60 50.53 -22.41 16.65
C LYS A 60 49.73 -21.39 15.82
N LEU A 61 50.39 -20.56 15.03
CA LEU A 61 49.73 -19.56 14.17
C LEU A 61 49.00 -20.24 13.01
N ALA A 62 49.58 -21.27 12.41
CA ALA A 62 48.91 -22.07 11.37
C ALA A 62 47.61 -22.68 11.90
N LEU A 63 47.65 -23.25 13.11
CA LEU A 63 46.48 -23.84 13.75
C LEU A 63 45.38 -22.81 14.04
N ILE A 64 45.74 -21.64 14.57
CA ILE A 64 44.79 -20.53 14.77
C ILE A 64 44.13 -20.13 13.44
N LEU A 65 44.91 -20.01 12.36
CA LEU A 65 44.41 -19.56 11.07
C LEU A 65 43.44 -20.57 10.43
N ILE A 66 43.71 -21.87 10.57
CA ILE A 66 42.81 -22.95 10.10
C ILE A 66 41.42 -22.81 10.70
N PHE A 67 41.31 -22.46 11.98
CA PHE A 67 40.01 -22.29 12.63
C PHE A 67 39.41 -20.90 12.39
N LEU A 68 40.23 -19.85 12.40
CA LEU A 68 39.73 -18.48 12.34
C LEU A 68 39.30 -18.06 10.93
N LEU A 69 40.02 -18.46 9.89
CA LEU A 69 39.74 -18.03 8.52
C LEU A 69 38.35 -18.50 8.03
N PRO A 70 37.94 -19.77 8.20
CA PRO A 70 36.58 -20.19 7.86
C PRO A 70 35.51 -19.41 8.64
N VAL A 71 35.73 -19.12 9.92
CA VAL A 71 34.78 -18.37 10.74
C VAL A 71 34.62 -16.94 10.23
N ILE A 72 35.71 -16.24 9.91
CA ILE A 72 35.69 -14.90 9.32
C ILE A 72 34.91 -14.92 7.99
N PHE A 73 35.20 -15.89 7.13
CA PHE A 73 34.55 -15.97 5.82
C PHE A 73 33.06 -16.27 5.97
N ILE A 74 32.66 -17.15 6.88
CA ILE A 74 31.25 -17.44 7.15
C ILE A 74 30.51 -16.16 7.57
N ILE A 75 31.10 -15.35 8.45
CA ILE A 75 30.51 -14.07 8.88
C ILE A 75 30.34 -13.13 7.68
N ILE A 76 31.39 -12.95 6.87
CA ILE A 76 31.37 -12.07 5.69
C ILE A 76 30.31 -12.53 4.68
N PHE A 77 30.30 -13.82 4.34
CA PHE A 77 29.35 -14.40 3.39
C PHE A 77 27.92 -14.38 3.93
N THR A 78 27.72 -14.44 5.25
CA THR A 78 26.39 -14.26 5.86
C THR A 78 25.88 -12.83 5.65
N ILE A 79 26.73 -11.82 5.85
CA ILE A 79 26.35 -10.41 5.65
C ILE A 79 26.05 -10.15 4.18
N ILE A 80 26.96 -10.53 3.29
CA ILE A 80 26.80 -10.36 1.83
C ILE A 80 25.58 -11.13 1.33
N GLY A 81 25.45 -12.38 1.76
CA GLY A 81 24.32 -13.24 1.40
C GLY A 81 22.99 -12.66 1.84
N SER A 82 22.93 -12.12 3.06
CA SER A 82 21.73 -11.46 3.57
C SER A 82 21.36 -10.22 2.73
N ILE A 83 22.33 -9.40 2.31
CA ILE A 83 22.10 -8.26 1.42
C ILE A 83 21.60 -8.74 0.05
N LEU A 84 22.33 -9.68 -0.56
CA LEU A 84 22.03 -10.21 -1.88
C LEU A 84 20.65 -10.87 -1.95
N TYR A 85 20.31 -11.66 -0.92
CA TYR A 85 19.01 -12.34 -0.82
C TYR A 85 17.86 -11.33 -0.76
N ARG A 86 17.99 -10.24 0.00
CA ARG A 86 16.95 -9.19 0.06
C ARG A 86 16.72 -8.54 -1.30
N HIS A 87 17.78 -8.25 -2.05
CA HIS A 87 17.65 -7.73 -3.41
C HIS A 87 17.01 -8.75 -4.37
N LEU A 88 17.37 -10.04 -4.25
CA LEU A 88 16.84 -11.11 -5.10
C LEU A 88 15.32 -11.29 -4.95
N ILE A 89 14.82 -11.17 -3.72
CA ILE A 89 13.39 -11.36 -3.43
C ILE A 89 12.56 -10.09 -3.57
N ASP A 90 13.19 -8.93 -3.70
CA ASP A 90 12.51 -7.65 -3.86
C ASP A 90 11.84 -7.57 -5.25
N SER A 91 10.62 -7.02 -5.27
CA SER A 91 9.81 -6.95 -6.48
C SER A 91 8.87 -5.76 -6.40
N LYS A 92 8.33 -5.35 -7.55
CA LYS A 92 7.41 -4.22 -7.66
C LYS A 92 6.01 -4.73 -8.00
N GLY A 93 5.01 -4.08 -7.42
CA GLY A 93 3.60 -4.24 -7.73
C GLY A 93 2.93 -2.89 -7.91
N VAL A 94 1.72 -2.92 -8.44
CA VAL A 94 0.92 -1.73 -8.70
C VAL A 94 -0.49 -1.98 -8.18
N LEU A 95 -1.06 -0.99 -7.49
CA LEU A 95 -2.44 -0.99 -7.06
C LEU A 95 -3.13 0.23 -7.66
N ASN A 96 -4.14 -0.02 -8.49
CA ASN A 96 -5.01 1.03 -9.02
C ASN A 96 -6.34 0.98 -8.29
N ILE A 97 -6.71 2.07 -7.63
CA ILE A 97 -7.99 2.22 -6.93
C ILE A 97 -8.93 3.05 -7.78
N PHE A 98 -10.13 2.53 -7.96
CA PHE A 98 -11.28 3.17 -8.57
C PHE A 98 -12.38 3.31 -7.52
N ASN A 99 -13.47 4.03 -7.84
CA ASN A 99 -14.53 4.31 -6.87
C ASN A 99 -15.11 3.04 -6.21
N ASN A 100 -15.33 1.97 -7.00
CA ASN A 100 -16.04 0.76 -6.54
C ASN A 100 -15.20 -0.52 -6.58
N TYR A 101 -13.98 -0.48 -7.11
CA TYR A 101 -13.11 -1.64 -7.20
C TYR A 101 -11.64 -1.20 -7.24
N ALA A 102 -10.75 -2.15 -6.99
CA ALA A 102 -9.32 -1.96 -7.17
C ALA A 102 -8.74 -3.05 -8.07
N LYS A 103 -7.69 -2.72 -8.81
CA LYS A 103 -6.89 -3.67 -9.58
C LYS A 103 -5.51 -3.77 -8.96
N LEU A 104 -5.18 -4.96 -8.48
CA LEU A 104 -3.90 -5.29 -7.89
C LEU A 104 -3.06 -6.10 -8.88
N TYR A 105 -1.92 -5.56 -9.27
CA TYR A 105 -0.92 -6.23 -10.08
C TYR A 105 0.15 -6.83 -9.17
N TYR A 106 0.09 -8.14 -8.96
CA TYR A 106 0.94 -8.87 -8.03
C TYR A 106 1.41 -10.20 -8.64
N LYS A 107 2.72 -10.50 -8.56
CA LYS A 107 3.33 -11.72 -9.13
C LYS A 107 2.97 -11.97 -10.61
N GLY A 108 2.91 -10.90 -11.40
CA GLY A 108 2.55 -10.96 -12.82
C GLY A 108 1.10 -11.33 -13.10
N LYS A 109 0.22 -11.26 -12.08
CA LYS A 109 -1.22 -11.48 -12.22
C LYS A 109 -1.97 -10.19 -11.90
N GLU A 110 -3.02 -9.94 -12.65
CA GLU A 110 -4.03 -8.92 -12.33
C GLU A 110 -5.10 -9.56 -11.43
N ILE A 111 -5.38 -8.93 -10.30
CA ILE A 111 -6.40 -9.35 -9.34
C ILE A 111 -7.38 -8.19 -9.18
N THR A 112 -8.63 -8.41 -9.57
CA THR A 112 -9.72 -7.44 -9.35
C THR A 112 -10.31 -7.63 -7.96
N LEU A 113 -10.42 -6.53 -7.23
CA LEU A 113 -10.87 -6.43 -5.85
C LEU A 113 -12.11 -5.53 -5.82
N GLU A 114 -13.29 -6.13 -5.93
CA GLU A 114 -14.55 -5.39 -5.84
C GLU A 114 -14.86 -5.01 -4.40
N LYS A 115 -15.36 -3.79 -4.19
CA LYS A 115 -15.77 -3.32 -2.87
C LYS A 115 -16.76 -4.31 -2.22
N GLY A 116 -16.57 -4.59 -0.93
CA GLY A 116 -17.38 -5.54 -0.18
C GLY A 116 -17.08 -7.03 -0.42
N ASN A 117 -16.32 -7.38 -1.47
CA ASN A 117 -16.05 -8.78 -1.85
C ASN A 117 -14.69 -9.32 -1.39
N PHE A 118 -13.94 -8.54 -0.61
CA PHE A 118 -12.67 -8.96 -0.04
C PHE A 118 -12.49 -8.45 1.39
N SER A 119 -11.63 -9.13 2.13
CA SER A 119 -11.17 -8.71 3.46
C SER A 119 -9.65 -8.69 3.50
N ILE A 120 -9.09 -7.80 4.31
CA ILE A 120 -7.65 -7.67 4.48
C ILE A 120 -7.34 -7.89 5.95
N LEU A 121 -6.48 -8.88 6.19
CA LEU A 121 -5.83 -9.07 7.48
C LEU A 121 -4.36 -8.72 7.30
N TYR A 122 -3.72 -8.24 8.35
CA TYR A 122 -2.29 -8.02 8.34
C TYR A 122 -1.69 -8.45 9.66
N ASP A 123 -0.46 -8.92 9.59
CA ASP A 123 0.27 -9.44 10.73
C ASP A 123 1.73 -9.03 10.66
N ARG A 124 2.38 -8.87 11.81
CA ARG A 124 3.80 -8.50 11.84
C ARG A 124 4.68 -9.68 11.45
N ILE A 125 5.69 -9.45 10.61
CA ILE A 125 6.73 -10.43 10.32
C ILE A 125 7.61 -10.58 11.56
N ASN A 126 7.71 -11.80 12.08
CA ASN A 126 8.61 -12.15 13.16
C ASN A 126 9.88 -12.81 12.60
N PHE A 127 11.02 -12.20 12.87
CA PHE A 127 12.34 -12.70 12.51
C PHE A 127 12.92 -13.55 13.65
N GLY A 128 13.19 -14.81 13.34
CA GLY A 128 13.75 -15.79 14.28
C GLY A 128 12.72 -16.42 15.23
N ARG A 129 13.18 -17.37 16.05
CA ARG A 129 12.31 -18.08 17.02
C ARG A 129 11.86 -17.10 18.11
N ARG A 130 10.55 -16.91 18.27
CA ARG A 130 9.92 -15.94 19.20
C ARG A 130 10.34 -14.47 19.00
N GLY A 131 10.78 -14.08 17.80
CA GLY A 131 11.12 -12.68 17.52
C GLY A 131 12.45 -12.21 18.11
N ALA A 132 13.32 -13.13 18.54
CA ALA A 132 14.64 -12.81 19.09
C ALA A 132 15.56 -12.06 18.11
N GLY A 133 15.25 -12.03 16.81
CA GLY A 133 15.98 -11.25 15.81
C GLY A 133 15.29 -9.93 15.41
N ASN A 134 14.11 -9.62 15.95
CA ASN A 134 13.27 -8.52 15.45
C ASN A 134 13.95 -7.14 15.52
N PHE A 135 14.86 -6.92 16.47
CA PHE A 135 15.56 -5.64 16.61
C PHE A 135 16.65 -5.39 15.56
N LEU A 136 17.12 -6.45 14.87
CA LEU A 136 18.13 -6.35 13.81
C LEU A 136 17.52 -6.05 12.44
N HIS A 137 16.22 -6.33 12.28
CA HIS A 137 15.50 -6.21 11.03
C HIS A 137 14.49 -5.05 11.09
N PRO A 138 14.18 -4.42 9.94
CA PRO A 138 13.12 -3.43 9.89
C PRO A 138 11.79 -4.09 10.24
N VAL A 139 10.92 -3.30 10.88
CA VAL A 139 9.54 -3.72 11.11
C VAL A 139 8.84 -3.84 9.77
N ALA A 140 8.22 -5.00 9.53
CA ALA A 140 7.53 -5.29 8.29
C ALA A 140 6.31 -6.19 8.57
N HIS A 141 5.33 -6.14 7.68
CA HIS A 141 4.05 -6.81 7.79
C HIS A 141 3.81 -7.75 6.61
N VAL A 142 2.95 -8.72 6.86
CA VAL A 142 2.35 -9.57 5.85
C VAL A 142 0.87 -9.25 5.77
N TYR A 143 0.41 -8.89 4.59
CA TYR A 143 -1.00 -8.70 4.28
C TYR A 143 -1.57 -9.99 3.69
N GLU A 144 -2.73 -10.42 4.18
CA GLU A 144 -3.54 -11.51 3.64
C GLU A 144 -4.84 -10.92 3.10
N ILE A 145 -4.97 -10.88 1.77
CA ILE A 145 -6.18 -10.47 1.08
C ILE A 145 -7.00 -11.73 0.79
N LYS A 146 -8.17 -11.84 1.42
CA LYS A 146 -9.08 -12.96 1.20
C LYS A 146 -10.22 -12.52 0.28
N ILE A 147 -10.33 -13.18 -0.87
CA ILE A 147 -11.41 -13.01 -1.85
C ILE A 147 -12.15 -14.34 -1.93
N LYS A 148 -13.40 -14.42 -1.46
CA LYS A 148 -14.15 -15.68 -1.38
C LYS A 148 -13.31 -16.76 -0.65
N ASN A 149 -12.91 -17.83 -1.35
CA ASN A 149 -12.06 -18.91 -0.82
C ASN A 149 -10.57 -18.80 -1.19
N ILE A 150 -10.17 -17.76 -1.93
CA ILE A 150 -8.78 -17.57 -2.35
C ILE A 150 -8.10 -16.58 -1.41
N LYS A 151 -6.89 -16.92 -0.95
CA LYS A 151 -6.06 -16.08 -0.09
C LYS A 151 -4.81 -15.65 -0.83
N TYR A 152 -4.57 -14.34 -0.88
CA TYR A 152 -3.37 -13.75 -1.45
C TYR A 152 -2.52 -13.17 -0.33
N ARG A 153 -1.30 -13.71 -0.18
CA ARG A 153 -0.35 -13.25 0.83
C ARG A 153 0.70 -12.35 0.19
N ILE A 154 0.82 -11.12 0.68
CA ILE A 154 1.77 -10.11 0.19
C ILE A 154 2.63 -9.66 1.36
N CYS A 155 3.94 -9.78 1.23
CA CYS A 155 4.88 -9.40 2.28
C CYS A 155 5.52 -8.06 1.92
N GLU A 156 5.63 -7.16 2.88
CA GLU A 156 6.36 -5.90 2.69
C GLU A 156 7.81 -6.15 2.24
N SER A 157 8.36 -5.20 1.48
CA SER A 157 9.75 -5.28 1.04
C SER A 157 10.68 -5.04 2.22
N ILE A 158 11.44 -6.08 2.58
CA ILE A 158 12.47 -5.93 3.62
C ILE A 158 13.59 -5.03 3.12
N GLN A 159 13.88 -5.06 1.82
CA GLN A 159 14.90 -4.21 1.22
C GLN A 159 14.54 -2.73 1.35
N GLU A 160 13.30 -2.35 1.01
CA GLU A 160 12.77 -1.00 1.23
C GLU A 160 12.86 -0.60 2.72
N GLY A 161 12.50 -1.51 3.64
CA GLY A 161 12.64 -1.27 5.07
C GLY A 161 14.08 -1.01 5.52
N TYR A 162 15.08 -1.65 4.92
CA TYR A 162 16.49 -1.38 5.21
C TYR A 162 16.97 -0.05 4.62
N GLU A 163 16.41 0.39 3.49
CA GLU A 163 16.72 1.68 2.87
C GLU A 163 16.13 2.85 3.68
N LEU A 164 14.95 2.67 4.27
CA LEU A 164 14.24 3.71 5.03
C LEU A 164 14.61 3.75 6.52
N THR A 165 15.38 2.79 7.03
CA THR A 165 15.74 2.73 8.44
C THR A 165 17.25 2.63 8.68
N THR A 166 17.72 3.34 9.68
CA THR A 166 19.05 3.15 10.25
C THR A 166 19.05 2.00 11.25
N PHE A 167 20.24 1.47 11.56
CA PHE A 167 20.41 0.42 12.57
C PHE A 167 19.83 0.81 13.94
N TRP A 168 20.06 2.04 14.39
CA TRP A 168 19.54 2.53 15.67
C TRP A 168 18.02 2.67 15.69
N GLN A 169 17.40 3.07 14.57
CA GLN A 169 15.94 3.12 14.45
C GLN A 169 15.33 1.71 14.53
N ARG A 170 15.99 0.70 13.95
CA ARG A 170 15.55 -0.70 14.04
C ARG A 170 15.61 -1.25 15.47
N ILE A 171 16.69 -0.97 16.20
CA ILE A 171 16.80 -1.35 17.62
C ILE A 171 15.67 -0.74 18.44
N LYS A 172 15.30 0.51 18.17
CA LYS A 172 14.19 1.21 18.82
C LYS A 172 12.81 0.72 18.35
N GLY A 173 12.74 -0.18 17.37
CA GLY A 173 11.49 -0.73 16.85
C GLY A 173 10.68 0.28 16.02
N VAL A 174 11.31 1.32 15.48
CA VAL A 174 10.63 2.31 14.64
C VAL A 174 10.07 1.62 13.39
N CYS A 175 8.78 1.82 13.13
CA CYS A 175 8.11 1.30 11.95
C CYS A 175 8.24 2.32 10.81
N PRO A 176 9.00 2.01 9.74
CA PRO A 176 9.00 2.86 8.56
C PRO A 176 7.65 2.78 7.84
N GLU A 177 7.25 3.88 7.19
CA GLU A 177 6.12 3.85 6.26
C GLU A 177 6.59 3.26 4.93
N LEU A 178 6.20 2.01 4.66
CA LEU A 178 6.56 1.30 3.43
C LEU A 178 5.51 1.54 2.35
N SER A 179 5.94 1.56 1.09
CA SER A 179 5.04 1.80 -0.06
C SER A 179 3.86 0.81 -0.13
N LEU A 180 4.08 -0.45 0.27
CA LEU A 180 3.00 -1.43 0.39
C LEU A 180 2.03 -1.08 1.52
N SER A 181 2.51 -0.57 2.65
CA SER A 181 1.65 -0.11 3.75
C SER A 181 0.70 0.98 3.29
N THR A 182 1.21 1.99 2.59
CA THR A 182 0.41 3.09 2.03
C THR A 182 -0.63 2.56 1.03
N ALA A 183 -0.24 1.64 0.13
CA ALA A 183 -1.16 1.02 -0.82
C ALA A 183 -2.25 0.19 -0.12
N MET A 184 -1.88 -0.62 0.88
CA MET A 184 -2.81 -1.46 1.63
C MET A 184 -3.75 -0.61 2.49
N ASN A 185 -3.29 0.51 3.07
CA ASN A 185 -4.16 1.43 3.80
C ASN A 185 -5.24 2.03 2.90
N ALA A 186 -4.89 2.40 1.66
CA ALA A 186 -5.86 2.86 0.68
C ALA A 186 -6.86 1.76 0.28
N LEU A 187 -6.40 0.51 0.15
CA LEU A 187 -7.26 -0.63 -0.13
C LEU A 187 -8.16 -1.01 1.06
N ILE A 188 -7.66 -0.91 2.29
CA ILE A 188 -8.44 -1.11 3.53
C ILE A 188 -9.53 -0.05 3.62
N LYS A 189 -9.25 1.21 3.25
CA LYS A 189 -10.29 2.24 3.14
C LYS A 189 -11.36 1.81 2.14
N LEU A 190 -11.00 1.31 0.96
CA LEU A 190 -12.00 0.80 0.00
C LEU A 190 -12.84 -0.35 0.59
N ALA A 191 -12.24 -1.28 1.34
CA ALA A 191 -12.92 -2.42 1.96
C ALA A 191 -13.84 -2.02 3.12
N ASN A 192 -13.39 -1.08 3.95
CA ASN A 192 -14.05 -0.63 5.19
C ASN A 192 -14.99 0.54 4.96
N THR A 193 -14.89 1.22 3.82
CA THR A 193 -16.00 2.06 3.35
C THR A 193 -17.15 1.09 3.24
N LYS A 194 -18.11 1.18 4.18
CA LYS A 194 -19.26 0.29 4.25
C LYS A 194 -19.75 0.04 2.83
N ASN A 195 -20.27 -1.16 2.59
CA ASN A 195 -21.44 -1.25 1.71
C ASN A 195 -22.51 -0.35 2.34
N ASN A 196 -22.35 0.96 2.20
CA ASN A 196 -23.40 1.67 1.55
C ASN A 196 -23.51 0.94 0.20
N GLU A 197 -24.33 -0.13 0.15
CA GLU A 197 -25.48 0.01 -0.72
C GLU A 197 -25.87 1.45 -0.54
N ILE A 198 -25.71 2.26 -1.58
CA ILE A 198 -26.18 3.61 -1.52
C ILE A 198 -27.68 3.45 -1.24
N LYS A 199 -28.04 3.35 0.04
CA LYS A 199 -29.33 3.73 0.54
C LYS A 199 -29.28 5.18 0.20
N ASN A 200 -29.89 5.49 -0.93
CA ASN A 200 -30.35 6.81 -1.23
C ASN A 200 -30.91 7.33 0.11
N GLU A 201 -30.16 8.22 0.74
CA GLU A 201 -30.71 8.95 1.86
C GLU A 201 -31.81 9.77 1.21
N ILE A 202 -33.04 9.39 1.54
CA ILE A 202 -34.22 10.04 1.05
C ILE A 202 -34.56 11.08 2.09
N PHE A 203 -34.59 12.33 1.67
CA PHE A 203 -35.14 13.43 2.45
C PHE A 203 -36.09 14.22 1.55
N TYR A 204 -36.93 15.04 2.16
CA TYR A 204 -37.90 15.85 1.43
C TYR A 204 -37.45 17.30 1.48
N ILE A 205 -37.60 17.99 0.36
CA ILE A 205 -37.55 19.45 0.27
C ILE A 205 -38.93 19.85 -0.24
N GLY A 206 -39.77 20.48 0.60
CA GLY A 206 -41.19 20.65 0.30
C GLY A 206 -41.88 19.30 0.08
N SER A 207 -42.46 19.08 -1.10
CA SER A 207 -43.07 17.80 -1.48
C SER A 207 -42.19 16.92 -2.39
N VAL A 208 -40.98 17.35 -2.77
CA VAL A 208 -40.07 16.55 -3.60
C VAL A 208 -39.30 15.55 -2.75
N GLN A 209 -39.26 14.31 -3.22
CA GLN A 209 -38.39 13.29 -2.68
C GLN A 209 -36.97 13.47 -3.24
N ILE A 210 -36.05 14.00 -2.45
CA ILE A 210 -34.64 14.11 -2.84
C ILE A 210 -33.93 12.80 -2.54
N ILE A 211 -33.35 12.22 -3.58
CA ILE A 211 -32.68 10.94 -3.55
C ILE A 211 -31.18 11.19 -3.74
N ILE A 212 -30.39 11.15 -2.66
CA ILE A 212 -28.93 11.32 -2.77
C ILE A 212 -28.37 10.26 -3.70
N ASN A 213 -27.39 10.66 -4.52
CA ASN A 213 -26.73 9.89 -5.57
C ASN A 213 -27.54 9.66 -6.87
N VAL A 214 -28.66 10.36 -7.04
CA VAL A 214 -29.41 10.42 -8.31
C VAL A 214 -29.15 11.75 -9.02
N SER A 215 -29.25 11.79 -10.35
CA SER A 215 -29.03 13.02 -11.09
C SER A 215 -30.15 14.04 -10.82
N THR A 216 -29.82 15.33 -10.87
CA THR A 216 -30.85 16.38 -10.74
C THR A 216 -31.94 16.27 -11.78
N LEU A 217 -31.61 15.86 -13.01
CA LEU A 217 -32.60 15.62 -14.04
C LEU A 217 -33.60 14.56 -13.59
N ASP A 218 -33.12 13.39 -13.15
CA ASP A 218 -34.00 12.28 -12.78
C ASP A 218 -34.87 12.57 -11.54
N VAL A 219 -34.46 13.48 -10.65
CA VAL A 219 -35.24 13.86 -9.46
C VAL A 219 -36.31 14.91 -9.78
N PHE A 220 -36.02 15.86 -10.67
CA PHE A 220 -36.85 17.05 -10.86
C PHE A 220 -37.60 17.12 -12.21
N GLU A 221 -37.27 16.28 -13.20
CA GLU A 221 -37.85 16.33 -14.56
C GLU A 221 -39.38 16.24 -14.58
N ASP A 222 -39.98 15.47 -13.65
CA ASP A 222 -41.42 15.27 -13.53
C ASP A 222 -42.07 16.07 -12.37
N THR A 223 -41.40 17.12 -11.89
CA THR A 223 -41.86 17.94 -10.76
C THR A 223 -42.11 19.39 -11.16
N ASP A 224 -43.01 20.08 -10.45
CA ASP A 224 -43.26 21.52 -10.67
C ASP A 224 -42.13 22.42 -10.14
N TYR A 225 -41.22 21.84 -9.35
CA TYR A 225 -40.11 22.52 -8.71
C TYR A 225 -38.99 22.84 -9.69
N PHE A 226 -38.42 24.03 -9.54
CA PHE A 226 -37.38 24.54 -10.42
C PHE A 226 -36.04 24.61 -9.70
N VAL A 227 -35.03 23.92 -10.23
CA VAL A 227 -33.65 24.04 -9.76
C VAL A 227 -32.93 25.12 -10.56
N ASP A 228 -32.48 26.17 -9.91
CA ASP A 228 -31.74 27.26 -10.54
C ASP A 228 -30.29 26.86 -10.82
N MET A 229 -30.09 26.34 -12.03
CA MET A 229 -28.78 25.97 -12.56
C MET A 229 -28.05 27.16 -13.19
N GLU A 230 -28.74 28.29 -13.44
CA GLU A 230 -28.14 29.47 -14.07
C GLU A 230 -27.29 30.24 -13.06
N ASN A 231 -27.75 30.30 -11.80
CA ASN A 231 -27.04 30.96 -10.69
C ASN A 231 -26.28 29.99 -9.78
N ALA A 232 -25.93 28.80 -10.28
CA ALA A 232 -25.22 27.79 -9.49
C ALA A 232 -23.88 28.31 -8.93
N LEU A 233 -23.64 28.03 -7.64
CA LEU A 233 -22.49 28.56 -6.89
C LEU A 233 -21.47 27.46 -6.60
N ALA A 234 -20.27 27.59 -7.15
CA ALA A 234 -19.13 26.77 -6.75
C ALA A 234 -18.50 27.31 -5.45
N ILE A 235 -18.45 26.50 -4.39
CA ILE A 235 -17.80 26.87 -3.14
C ILE A 235 -16.33 26.48 -3.21
N LYS A 236 -15.44 27.44 -2.92
CA LYS A 236 -14.00 27.19 -2.87
C LYS A 236 -13.64 26.18 -1.78
N ASP A 237 -12.74 25.25 -2.11
CA ASP A 237 -12.22 24.22 -1.20
C ASP A 237 -13.27 23.18 -0.74
N VAL A 238 -14.39 23.06 -1.47
CA VAL A 238 -15.47 22.12 -1.17
C VAL A 238 -15.89 21.38 -2.47
N PRO A 239 -15.99 20.04 -2.48
CA PRO A 239 -16.23 19.25 -3.69
C PRO A 239 -17.72 19.21 -4.13
N PHE A 240 -18.44 20.33 -4.03
CA PHE A 240 -19.81 20.43 -4.52
C PHE A 240 -20.19 21.83 -5.00
N ILE A 241 -21.12 21.88 -5.95
CA ILE A 241 -21.77 23.07 -6.49
C ILE A 241 -23.16 23.19 -5.87
N LEU A 242 -23.51 24.34 -5.33
CA LEU A 242 -24.84 24.61 -4.80
C LEU A 242 -25.78 25.12 -5.90
N CYS A 243 -27.02 24.64 -5.87
CA CYS A 243 -28.11 25.15 -6.68
C CYS A 243 -29.36 25.35 -5.82
N ASP A 244 -30.03 26.47 -6.02
CA ASP A 244 -31.25 26.84 -5.33
C ASP A 244 -32.46 26.10 -5.92
N ILE A 245 -33.46 25.82 -5.10
CA ILE A 245 -34.70 25.17 -5.50
C ILE A 245 -35.86 26.10 -5.19
N TYR A 246 -36.66 26.37 -6.21
CA TYR A 246 -37.86 27.20 -6.15
C TYR A 246 -39.12 26.37 -6.38
N GLU A 247 -40.24 26.83 -5.81
CA GLU A 247 -41.54 26.19 -5.99
C GLU A 247 -41.99 26.12 -7.47
N SER A 248 -41.57 27.10 -8.28
CA SER A 248 -41.67 27.07 -9.74
C SER A 248 -40.71 28.11 -10.35
N LYS A 249 -40.51 28.07 -11.68
CA LYS A 249 -39.58 28.96 -12.39
C LYS A 249 -39.84 30.46 -12.17
N ASP A 250 -41.10 30.84 -11.97
CA ASP A 250 -41.51 32.24 -11.77
C ASP A 250 -41.77 32.57 -10.28
N SER A 251 -41.47 31.64 -9.38
CA SER A 251 -41.68 31.81 -7.94
C SER A 251 -40.47 32.44 -7.27
N ASN A 252 -40.73 33.37 -6.36
CA ASN A 252 -39.73 33.93 -5.45
C ASN A 252 -39.60 33.12 -4.15
N HIS A 253 -40.27 31.98 -4.07
CA HIS A 253 -40.26 31.10 -2.91
C HIS A 253 -39.13 30.09 -3.05
N LEU A 254 -38.06 30.31 -2.28
CA LEU A 254 -36.93 29.40 -2.13
C LEU A 254 -37.29 28.35 -1.09
N ILE A 255 -37.37 27.10 -1.52
CA ILE A 255 -37.77 25.98 -0.69
C ILE A 255 -36.59 25.12 -0.24
N GLY A 256 -35.40 25.36 -0.78
CA GLY A 256 -34.22 24.58 -0.43
C GLY A 256 -33.04 24.80 -1.35
N GLU A 257 -31.95 24.13 -1.01
CA GLU A 257 -30.73 24.08 -1.81
C GLU A 257 -30.29 22.62 -1.98
N VAL A 258 -29.68 22.30 -3.12
CA VAL A 258 -29.02 21.02 -3.37
C VAL A 258 -27.55 21.21 -3.71
N GLY A 259 -26.72 20.34 -3.14
CA GLY A 259 -25.31 20.20 -3.50
C GLY A 259 -25.14 19.15 -4.57
N LEU A 260 -24.56 19.52 -5.71
CA LEU A 260 -24.19 18.65 -6.82
C LEU A 260 -22.71 18.30 -6.76
N ILE A 261 -22.35 17.05 -7.08
CA ILE A 261 -20.95 16.61 -7.02
C ILE A 261 -20.05 17.46 -7.92
N ASP A 262 -18.90 17.89 -7.42
CA ASP A 262 -17.85 18.57 -8.21
C ASP A 262 -16.44 18.07 -7.90
N ASP A 263 -15.49 18.42 -8.76
CA ASP A 263 -14.06 18.16 -8.57
C ASP A 263 -13.42 19.39 -7.90
N GLU A 264 -12.72 19.22 -6.78
CA GLU A 264 -12.07 20.30 -6.01
C GLU A 264 -11.13 21.19 -6.86
N LYS A 265 -10.74 20.74 -8.06
CA LYS A 265 -9.81 21.41 -8.97
C LYS A 265 -10.48 22.10 -10.16
N ASN A 266 -11.82 22.12 -10.23
CA ASN A 266 -12.52 22.83 -11.30
C ASN A 266 -12.55 24.33 -10.99
N ASP A 267 -11.65 25.08 -11.62
CA ASP A 267 -11.66 26.56 -11.56
C ASP A 267 -12.81 27.18 -12.40
N LYS A 268 -13.60 26.36 -13.11
CA LYS A 268 -14.66 26.81 -14.02
C LYS A 268 -15.97 26.08 -13.74
N LEU A 269 -17.06 26.83 -13.61
CA LEU A 269 -18.41 26.30 -13.46
C LEU A 269 -18.79 25.43 -14.69
N PRO A 270 -19.36 24.24 -14.49
CA PRO A 270 -19.85 23.38 -15.57
C PRO A 270 -20.99 24.03 -16.36
N SER A 271 -21.24 23.54 -17.58
CA SER A 271 -22.42 23.96 -18.36
C SER A 271 -23.73 23.49 -17.73
N ILE A 272 -24.85 24.15 -18.05
CA ILE A 272 -26.19 23.79 -17.53
C ILE A 272 -26.54 22.33 -17.89
N GLU A 273 -26.21 21.89 -19.11
CA GLU A 273 -26.44 20.53 -19.58
C GLU A 273 -25.61 19.50 -18.81
N GLU A 274 -24.42 19.88 -18.34
CA GLU A 274 -23.61 19.04 -17.47
C GLU A 274 -24.19 19.02 -16.05
N LEU A 275 -24.55 20.18 -15.48
CA LEU A 275 -25.15 20.30 -14.15
C LEU A 275 -26.39 19.42 -14.00
N LYS A 276 -27.29 19.43 -14.99
CA LYS A 276 -28.50 18.57 -14.99
C LYS A 276 -28.18 17.08 -14.80
N LYS A 277 -27.08 16.60 -15.39
CA LYS A 277 -26.63 15.21 -15.32
C LYS A 277 -25.81 14.91 -14.08
N ARG A 278 -25.43 15.93 -13.29
CA ARG A 278 -24.67 15.73 -12.06
C ARG A 278 -25.55 15.19 -10.97
N VAL A 279 -24.87 14.52 -10.07
CA VAL A 279 -25.45 13.74 -9.00
C VAL A 279 -25.60 14.60 -7.76
N ILE A 280 -26.76 14.52 -7.11
CA ILE A 280 -27.04 15.20 -5.83
C ILE A 280 -26.28 14.48 -4.71
N VAL A 281 -25.48 15.23 -3.94
CA VAL A 281 -24.69 14.72 -2.81
C VAL A 281 -25.15 15.26 -1.46
N SER A 282 -25.95 16.32 -1.46
CA SER A 282 -26.51 16.94 -0.26
C SER A 282 -27.75 17.76 -0.62
N GLY A 283 -28.58 18.07 0.36
CA GLY A 283 -29.57 19.12 0.24
C GLY A 283 -30.10 19.55 1.60
N ILE A 284 -30.69 20.73 1.63
CA ILE A 284 -31.24 21.35 2.82
C ILE A 284 -32.60 21.95 2.45
N GLU A 285 -33.59 21.72 3.30
CA GLU A 285 -34.88 22.38 3.18
C GLU A 285 -34.77 23.80 3.74
N LEU A 286 -35.26 24.75 2.95
CA LEU A 286 -35.41 26.15 3.31
C LEU A 286 -36.89 26.52 3.17
N ASP A 287 -37.28 27.67 3.72
CA ASP A 287 -38.65 28.17 3.62
C ASP A 287 -38.59 29.70 3.62
N GLU A 288 -38.02 30.25 2.54
CA GLU A 288 -37.69 31.66 2.42
C GLU A 288 -38.36 32.31 1.20
N HIS A 289 -38.98 33.47 1.41
CA HIS A 289 -39.46 34.31 0.31
C HIS A 289 -38.43 35.39 -0.01
N ILE A 290 -37.81 35.28 -1.19
CA ILE A 290 -36.84 36.25 -1.68
C ILE A 290 -37.61 37.43 -2.28
N ASN A 291 -37.65 38.56 -1.57
CA ASN A 291 -38.19 39.79 -2.14
C ASN A 291 -37.21 40.32 -3.19
N ASN A 292 -37.61 40.32 -4.46
CA ASN A 292 -36.88 41.02 -5.52
C ASN A 292 -36.82 42.52 -5.16
N ILE A 293 -35.62 43.04 -4.88
CA ILE A 293 -35.33 44.47 -4.81
C ILE A 293 -34.92 44.93 -6.20
#